data_AF-A0A0D8FTB3-F1
#
_entry.id   AF-A0A0D8FTB3-F1
#
_cell.length_a   1.000
_cell.length_b   1.000
_cell.length_c   1.000
_cell.angle_alpha   90.00
_cell.angle_beta   90.00
_cell.angle_gamma   90.00
#
_symmetry.space_group_name_H-M   'P 1'
#
loop_
_entity.id
_entity.type
_entity.pdbx_description
1 polymer ?
#
loop_
_entity_poly.entity_id
_entity_poly.type
_entity_poly.pdbx_seq_one_letter_code
_entity_poly.pdbx_strand_id
1 'polypeptide(L)'
;MLGLMRAETAYVYAMCMARTNIDIDDKACDAVMRRYHLSTKREAVNFALRTIALEALDLDEALRLRGSGWEGDLDAQRSSRAG
;
A
#
# COMPACT_ATOMS: atom_id res chain seq x y z
N MET A 1 -22.91 9.44 -8.75
CA MET A 1 -21.46 9.70 -8.66
C MET A 1 -20.63 8.51 -8.18
N LEU A 2 -21.18 7.49 -7.50
CA LEU A 2 -20.45 6.26 -7.14
C LEU A 2 -20.29 5.24 -8.29
N GLY A 3 -21.15 5.31 -9.31
CA GLY A 3 -21.10 4.41 -10.48
C GLY A 3 -19.96 4.71 -11.47
N LEU A 4 -19.56 5.97 -11.62
CA LEU A 4 -18.44 6.35 -12.51
C LEU A 4 -17.08 5.96 -11.90
N MET A 5 -16.89 6.12 -10.59
CA MET A 5 -15.63 5.78 -9.93
C MET A 5 -15.31 4.27 -9.99
N ARG A 6 -16.34 3.40 -10.02
CA ARG A 6 -16.17 1.94 -10.19
C ARG A 6 -15.87 1.53 -11.64
N ALA A 7 -16.39 2.28 -12.62
CA ALA A 7 -16.14 2.02 -14.04
C ALA A 7 -14.72 2.44 -14.45
N GLU A 8 -14.24 3.59 -13.95
CA GLU A 8 -12.87 4.03 -14.19
C GLU A 8 -11.83 3.08 -13.60
N THR A 9 -12.05 2.57 -12.38
CA THR A 9 -11.13 1.59 -11.81
C THR A 9 -11.04 0.35 -12.69
N ALA A 10 -12.18 -0.21 -13.10
CA ALA A 10 -12.22 -1.39 -13.97
C ALA A 10 -11.51 -1.16 -15.32
N TYR A 11 -11.65 0.03 -15.91
CA TYR A 11 -11.00 0.38 -17.18
C TYR A 11 -9.48 0.52 -17.04
N VAL A 12 -8.99 1.16 -15.98
CA VAL A 12 -7.55 1.25 -15.66
C VAL A 12 -6.98 -0.14 -15.35
N TYR A 13 -7.71 -0.98 -14.62
CA TYR A 13 -7.31 -2.37 -14.38
C TYR A 13 -7.15 -3.15 -15.69
N ALA A 14 -8.03 -2.97 -16.68
CA ALA A 14 -7.94 -3.66 -17.97
C ALA A 14 -6.75 -3.18 -18.84
N MET A 15 -6.38 -1.90 -18.78
CA MET A 15 -5.30 -1.33 -19.61
C MET A 15 -3.90 -1.56 -19.03
N CYS A 16 -3.76 -1.66 -17.70
CA CYS A 16 -2.45 -1.77 -17.04
C CYS A 16 -2.13 -3.17 -16.48
N MET A 17 -3.10 -4.10 -16.46
CA MET A 17 -2.85 -5.46 -15.96
C MET A 17 -2.75 -6.47 -17.11
N ALA A 18 -1.52 -6.92 -17.38
CA ALA A 18 -1.27 -8.07 -18.23
C ALA A 18 -1.33 -9.37 -17.42
N ARG A 19 -1.91 -10.43 -18.00
CA ARG A 19 -1.82 -11.78 -17.44
C ARG A 19 -0.47 -12.38 -17.83
N THR A 20 0.34 -12.71 -16.82
CA THR A 20 1.66 -13.32 -17.00
C THR A 20 1.73 -14.58 -16.15
N ASN A 21 2.31 -15.66 -16.68
CA ASN A 21 2.55 -16.89 -15.94
C ASN A 21 4.01 -16.90 -15.48
N ILE A 22 4.24 -16.85 -14.17
CA ILE A 22 5.57 -16.82 -13.54
C ILE A 22 5.55 -17.73 -12.32
N ASP A 23 6.67 -18.40 -12.06
CA ASP A 23 6.86 -19.13 -10.82
C ASP A 23 7.25 -18.16 -9.70
N ILE A 24 6.61 -18.28 -8.54
CA ILE A 24 6.83 -17.42 -7.37
C ILE A 24 7.06 -18.32 -6.16
N ASP A 25 8.01 -17.96 -5.29
CA ASP A 25 8.17 -18.61 -3.99
C ASP A 25 6.97 -18.30 -3.10
N ASP A 26 6.19 -19.34 -2.79
CA ASP A 26 5.01 -19.26 -1.92
C ASP A 26 5.35 -18.72 -0.53
N LYS A 27 6.51 -19.07 0.02
CA LYS A 27 6.91 -18.59 1.35
C LYS A 27 7.17 -17.08 1.35
N ALA A 28 7.78 -16.58 0.28
CA ALA A 28 8.01 -15.15 0.09
C ALA A 28 6.68 -14.40 -0.07
N CYS A 29 5.76 -14.94 -0.89
CA CYS A 29 4.40 -14.39 -1.03
C CYS A 29 3.67 -14.35 0.32
N ASP A 30 3.67 -15.45 1.08
CA ASP A 30 3.00 -15.54 2.37
C ASP A 30 3.59 -14.59 3.41
N ALA A 31 4.91 -14.34 3.37
CA ALA A 31 5.56 -13.38 4.24
C ALA A 31 5.08 -11.94 3.94
N VAL A 32 5.00 -11.56 2.67
CA VAL A 32 4.49 -10.25 2.24
C VAL A 32 3.01 -10.11 2.58
N MET A 33 2.19 -11.12 2.26
CA MET A 33 0.76 -11.12 2.54
C MET A 33 0.47 -10.93 4.03
N ARG A 34 1.18 -11.66 4.92
CA ARG A 34 1.01 -11.51 6.37
C ARG A 34 1.49 -10.14 6.88
N ARG A 35 2.64 -9.66 6.39
CA ARG A 35 3.24 -8.39 6.83
C ARG A 35 2.39 -7.18 6.48
N TYR A 36 1.74 -7.21 5.32
CA TYR A 36 0.96 -6.09 4.78
C TYR A 36 -0.55 -6.36 4.72
N HIS A 37 -1.02 -7.44 5.37
CA HIS A 37 -2.42 -7.83 5.46
C HIS A 37 -3.13 -7.95 4.10
N LEU A 38 -2.47 -8.56 3.12
CA LEU A 38 -2.99 -8.73 1.77
C LEU A 38 -3.72 -10.06 1.62
N SER A 39 -4.79 -10.06 0.82
CA SER A 39 -5.71 -11.20 0.71
C SER A 39 -5.33 -12.17 -0.41
N THR A 40 -4.53 -11.73 -1.39
CA THR A 40 -4.15 -12.56 -2.54
C THR A 40 -2.68 -12.43 -2.93
N LYS A 41 -2.11 -13.48 -3.53
CA LYS A 41 -0.74 -13.44 -4.11
C LYS A 41 -0.59 -12.33 -5.15
N ARG A 42 -1.64 -12.08 -5.95
CA ARG A 42 -1.67 -10.97 -6.93
C ARG A 42 -1.52 -9.60 -6.25
N GLU A 43 -2.20 -9.38 -5.12
CA GLU A 43 -2.04 -8.16 -4.33
C GLU A 43 -0.63 -8.03 -3.80
N ALA A 44 -0.05 -9.12 -3.27
CA ALA A 44 1.32 -9.13 -2.77
C ALA A 44 2.35 -8.77 -3.85
N VAL A 45 2.23 -9.36 -5.05
CA VAL A 45 3.13 -9.07 -6.18
C VAL A 45 2.99 -7.63 -6.64
N ASN A 46 1.76 -7.15 -6.85
CA ASN A 46 1.53 -5.77 -7.27
C ASN A 46 2.01 -4.76 -6.23
N PHE A 47 1.83 -5.07 -4.94
CA PHE A 47 2.31 -4.25 -3.84
C PHE A 47 3.85 -4.17 -3.87
N ALA A 48 4.54 -5.32 -3.90
CA ALA A 48 5.99 -5.36 -3.91
C ALA A 48 6.60 -4.60 -5.10
N LEU A 49 6.07 -4.79 -6.31
CA LEU A 49 6.53 -4.09 -7.51
C LEU A 49 6.37 -2.57 -7.37
N ARG A 50 5.24 -2.10 -6.86
CA ARG A 50 5.01 -0.67 -6.63
C ARG A 50 5.93 -0.13 -5.55
N THR A 51 6.07 -0.83 -4.44
CA THR A 51 6.92 -0.42 -3.32
C THR A 51 8.38 -0.28 -3.73
N ILE A 52 8.91 -1.20 -4.54
CA ILE A 52 10.30 -1.15 -5.01
C ILE A 52 10.48 -0.08 -6.10
N ALA A 53 9.45 0.15 -6.93
CA ALA A 53 9.48 1.18 -7.97
C ALA A 53 9.35 2.61 -7.42
N LEU A 54 8.90 2.78 -6.16
CA LEU A 54 8.99 4.07 -5.50
C LEU A 54 10.48 4.37 -5.28
N GLU A 55 10.96 5.48 -5.85
CA GLU A 55 12.20 6.08 -5.37
C GLU A 55 11.99 6.39 -3.89
N ALA A 56 12.74 5.70 -3.04
CA ALA A 56 12.78 6.05 -1.63
C ALA A 56 13.30 7.49 -1.55
N LEU A 57 12.57 8.36 -0.84
CA LEU A 57 13.11 9.67 -0.48
C LEU A 57 14.49 9.45 0.11
N ASP A 58 15.46 10.24 -0.34
CA ASP A 58 16.76 10.24 0.29
C ASP A 58 16.60 10.50 1.78
N LEU A 59 17.49 9.93 2.61
CA LEU A 59 17.39 10.04 4.07
C LEU A 59 17.26 11.51 4.51
N ASP A 60 17.98 12.41 3.84
CA ASP A 60 17.92 13.85 4.10
C ASP A 60 16.57 14.46 3.74
N GLU A 61 15.93 14.00 2.67
CA GLU A 61 14.59 14.46 2.27
C GLU A 61 13.52 13.95 3.23
N ALA A 62 13.61 12.68 3.66
CA ALA A 62 12.74 12.12 4.67
C ALA A 62 12.88 12.84 6.03
N LEU A 63 14.10 13.20 6.41
CA LEU A 63 14.37 13.96 7.63
C LEU A 63 13.82 15.39 7.57
N ARG A 64 13.84 16.05 6.40
CA ARG A 64 13.22 17.37 6.21
C ARG A 64 11.71 17.37 6.46
N LEU A 65 11.04 16.23 6.29
CA LEU A 65 9.61 16.10 6.58
C LEU A 65 9.31 15.89 8.08
N ARG A 66 10.32 15.77 8.94
CA ARG A 66 10.13 15.63 10.40
C ARG A 66 9.38 16.84 10.95
N GLY A 67 8.28 16.58 11.66
CA GLY A 67 7.44 17.63 12.25
C GLY A 67 6.36 18.19 11.30
N SER A 68 6.28 17.68 10.07
CA SER A 68 5.21 18.02 9.13
C SER A 68 4.03 17.04 9.20
N GLY A 69 2.83 17.52 8.85
CA GLY A 69 1.71 16.65 8.46
C GLY A 69 0.92 15.99 9.59
N TRP A 70 1.12 16.39 10.85
CA TRP A 70 0.33 15.86 11.97
C TRP A 70 -0.36 16.99 12.74
N GLU A 71 -1.68 17.10 12.58
CA GLU A 71 -2.57 18.09 13.23
C GLU A 71 -3.49 17.43 14.29
N GLY A 72 -3.19 16.20 14.69
CA GLY A 72 -4.02 15.46 15.63
C GLY A 72 -3.95 16.01 17.05
N ASP A 73 -4.93 15.63 17.88
CA ASP A 73 -4.84 15.79 19.33
C ASP A 73 -4.34 14.46 19.94
N LEU A 74 -3.19 14.50 20.61
CA LEU A 74 -2.56 13.33 21.23
C LEU A 74 -3.40 12.82 22.41
N ASP A 75 -4.04 13.73 23.13
CA ASP A 75 -4.76 13.43 24.36
C ASP A 75 -6.11 12.78 24.02
N ALA A 76 -6.78 13.25 22.96
CA ALA A 76 -7.98 12.63 22.42
C ALA A 76 -7.74 11.18 21.93
N GLN A 77 -6.57 10.87 21.36
CA GLN A 77 -6.26 9.49 20.94
C GLN A 77 -5.95 8.57 22.13
N ARG A 78 -5.35 9.10 23.19
CA ARG A 78 -4.96 8.33 24.38
C ARG A 78 -6.13 8.05 25.33
N SER A 79 -7.13 8.92 25.37
CA SER A 79 -8.33 8.73 26.20
C SER A 79 -9.12 7.46 25.82
N SER A 80 -9.09 7.06 24.54
CA SER A 80 -9.74 5.84 24.03
C SER A 80 -9.16 4.52 24.57
N ARG A 81 -7.97 4.53 25.19
CA ARG A 81 -7.32 3.33 25.78
C ARG A 81 -7.44 3.25 27.30
N ALA A 82 -7.99 4.28 27.95
CA ALA A 82 -8.11 4.37 29.41
C ALA A 82 -9.53 4.09 29.95
N GLY A 83 -10.38 3.44 29.15
CA GLY A 83 -11.73 3.00 29.54
C GLY A 83 -11.83 1.48 29.64
#